data_AF-A0A2K3DHH4-F1
#
_entry.id   AF-A0A2K3DHH4-F1
#
_cell.length_a   1.000
_cell.length_b   1.000
_cell.length_c   1.000
_cell.angle_alpha   90.00
_cell.angle_beta   90.00
_cell.angle_gamma   90.00
#
_symmetry.space_group_name_H-M   'P 1'
#
loop_
_entity.id
_entity.type
_entity.pdbx_description
1 polymer ?
#
loop_
_entity_poly.entity_id
_entity_poly.type
_entity_poly.pdbx_seq_one_letter_code
_entity_poly.pdbx_strand_id
1 'polypeptide(L)'
;MQPLTSFLRRQVELGALRTPLLPSGEQAPPAAHHADDTTLTARDPAVDGPVLMAAVQLFCRASNARVHPDKSKAMGLGRFAHLTGPCPHTGVPFTTGAVTHLGVPLSWDSDAAAADLYTRRARGMAFVARLWAALSLTLVGRVHIAKQVLAAKLAYHFSFLNPSPAQLKELTDLVDHFAARSMHAEDASLVSHGNLLLLPKRETACLPYKDGGVNHVDLPAFLSALQAKTFALLAQPGRQPWKMLTRALLTHVRPDSATTWAWVYSDAPAPAGLPARLAAAVGHVRSAGVEQHPPQPATQPPAAPPQWRVSLDQLWVANAAGAVSYVHYTGRLLEPGPGVLPPPAVDGAWQPACVLQHRKPRHLWTFEERAAYDAASPGERAGAWPRAPYFLAPEAGVVVHPEHRRIAGVSLADYTVRDVRRAITAANPAAPPAPARPAAMPCPAPTQQAGDSGPQPAAQSRLAEREADGVAACSGAADHHGGAAFPQ
;
A
#
# COMPACT_ATOMS: atom_id res chain seq x y z
N MET A 1 13.34 -3.12 -21.86
CA MET A 1 13.96 -3.19 -20.52
C MET A 1 14.16 -4.62 -20.01
N GLN A 2 13.19 -5.55 -20.14
CA GLN A 2 13.37 -6.96 -19.74
C GLN A 2 14.65 -7.64 -20.30
N PRO A 3 15.10 -7.38 -21.54
CA PRO A 3 16.37 -7.93 -22.04
C PRO A 3 17.59 -7.48 -21.23
N LEU A 4 17.64 -6.21 -20.80
CA LEU A 4 18.71 -5.68 -19.96
C LEU A 4 18.73 -6.37 -18.59
N THR A 5 17.57 -6.49 -17.93
CA THR A 5 17.48 -7.18 -16.63
C THR A 5 17.94 -8.63 -16.73
N SER A 6 17.51 -9.34 -17.78
CA SER A 6 17.85 -10.75 -17.99
C SER A 6 19.35 -10.93 -18.26
N PHE A 7 19.94 -10.05 -19.06
CA PHE A 7 21.38 -10.03 -19.30
C PHE A 7 22.17 -9.77 -18.01
N LEU A 8 21.76 -8.78 -17.21
CA LEU A 8 22.41 -8.47 -15.93
C LEU A 8 22.31 -9.63 -14.93
N ARG A 9 21.15 -10.30 -14.86
CA ARG A 9 21.00 -11.51 -14.03
C ARG A 9 21.94 -12.63 -14.47
N ARG A 10 22.11 -12.84 -15.78
CA ARG A 10 23.10 -13.79 -16.30
C ARG A 10 24.53 -13.41 -15.92
N GLN A 11 24.89 -12.12 -15.94
CA GLN A 11 26.22 -11.67 -15.48
C GLN A 11 26.43 -11.92 -13.99
N VAL A 12 25.37 -11.80 -13.19
CA VAL A 12 25.38 -12.16 -11.76
C VAL A 12 25.59 -13.67 -11.56
N GLU A 13 24.86 -14.50 -12.32
CA GLU A 13 24.99 -15.96 -12.29
C GLU A 13 26.39 -16.44 -12.71
N LEU A 14 27.00 -15.77 -13.70
CA LEU A 14 28.37 -16.05 -14.16
C LEU A 14 29.45 -15.49 -13.22
N GLY A 15 29.07 -14.77 -12.15
CA GLY A 15 30.02 -14.15 -11.21
C GLY A 15 30.74 -12.91 -11.76
N ALA A 16 30.41 -12.45 -12.97
CA ALA A 16 31.01 -11.29 -13.60
C ALA A 16 30.47 -9.96 -13.03
N LEU A 17 29.24 -9.95 -12.53
CA LEU A 17 28.64 -8.81 -11.83
C LEU A 17 28.35 -9.18 -10.39
N ARG A 18 28.78 -8.34 -9.45
CA ARG A 18 28.47 -8.51 -8.02
C ARG A 18 27.51 -7.43 -7.56
N THR A 19 26.46 -7.87 -6.87
CA THR A 19 25.47 -7.03 -6.22
C THR A 19 25.58 -7.18 -4.71
N PRO A 20 24.99 -6.26 -3.92
CA PRO A 20 24.89 -6.45 -2.48
C PRO A 20 24.21 -7.79 -2.14
N LEU A 21 24.70 -8.47 -1.10
CA LEU A 21 24.11 -9.73 -0.67
C LEU A 21 22.85 -9.46 0.17
N LEU A 22 21.81 -10.25 -0.08
CA LEU A 22 20.66 -10.36 0.79
C LEU A 22 21.03 -11.17 2.05
N PRO A 23 20.23 -11.09 3.13
CA PRO A 23 20.47 -11.86 4.35
C PRO A 23 20.48 -13.38 4.15
N SER A 24 19.89 -13.89 3.06
CA SER A 24 19.97 -15.30 2.65
C SER A 24 21.33 -15.70 2.07
N GLY A 25 22.22 -14.74 1.82
CA GLY A 25 23.47 -14.93 1.06
C GLY A 25 23.29 -14.80 -0.46
N GLU A 26 22.06 -14.72 -0.96
CA GLU A 26 21.78 -14.53 -2.38
C GLU A 26 22.14 -13.10 -2.84
N GLN A 27 22.46 -12.96 -4.12
CA GLN A 27 22.71 -11.66 -4.74
C GLN A 27 21.40 -10.87 -4.91
N ALA A 28 21.39 -9.60 -4.53
CA ALA A 28 20.25 -8.72 -4.74
C ALA A 28 19.96 -8.53 -6.24
N PRO A 29 18.71 -8.26 -6.64
CA PRO A 29 18.40 -8.01 -8.06
C PRO A 29 19.25 -6.86 -8.62
N PRO A 30 19.99 -7.06 -9.73
CA PRO A 30 20.94 -6.07 -10.24
C PRO A 30 20.28 -4.81 -10.83
N ALA A 31 18.99 -4.90 -11.14
CA ALA A 31 18.22 -3.80 -11.73
C ALA A 31 16.76 -3.82 -11.28
N ALA A 32 16.19 -2.63 -11.14
CA ALA A 32 14.77 -2.38 -10.99
C ALA A 32 14.33 -1.36 -12.06
N HIS A 33 13.16 -1.58 -12.65
CA HIS A 33 12.64 -0.76 -13.74
C HIS A 33 11.22 -0.32 -13.47
N HIS A 34 10.92 0.92 -13.84
CA HIS A 34 9.56 1.44 -13.92
C HIS A 34 9.47 2.36 -15.13
N ALA A 35 8.85 1.88 -16.21
CA ALA A 35 8.92 2.51 -17.53
C ALA A 35 10.40 2.72 -17.96
N ASP A 36 10.81 3.96 -18.20
CA ASP A 36 12.18 4.37 -18.54
C ASP A 36 13.10 4.54 -17.32
N ASP A 37 12.53 4.82 -16.14
CA ASP A 37 13.30 4.92 -14.89
C ASP A 37 13.93 3.57 -14.54
N THR A 38 15.27 3.54 -14.54
CA THR A 38 16.06 2.34 -14.25
C THR A 38 17.04 2.60 -13.13
N THR A 39 16.97 1.77 -12.10
CA THR A 39 17.93 1.77 -10.99
C THR A 39 18.78 0.51 -11.10
N LEU A 40 20.10 0.70 -11.11
CA LEU A 40 21.08 -0.38 -11.13
C LEU A 40 21.76 -0.45 -9.77
N THR A 41 22.02 -1.66 -9.29
CA THR A 41 22.72 -1.89 -8.02
C THR A 41 24.05 -2.58 -8.28
N ALA A 42 25.12 -2.01 -7.73
CA ALA A 42 26.47 -2.53 -7.80
C ALA A 42 27.01 -2.73 -6.38
N ARG A 43 27.86 -3.75 -6.18
CA ARG A 43 28.59 -3.91 -4.91
C ARG A 43 29.78 -2.98 -4.82
N ASP A 44 30.56 -2.86 -5.89
CA ASP A 44 31.73 -2.01 -5.96
C ASP A 44 31.76 -1.22 -7.29
N PRO A 45 31.70 0.12 -7.27
CA PRO A 45 31.67 0.89 -8.49
C PRO A 45 32.93 0.69 -9.36
N ALA A 46 34.09 0.36 -8.77
CA ALA A 46 35.33 0.19 -9.53
C ALA A 46 35.37 -1.10 -10.35
N VAL A 47 34.79 -2.17 -9.80
CA VAL A 47 34.83 -3.51 -10.42
C VAL A 47 33.54 -3.79 -11.20
N ASP A 48 32.40 -3.49 -10.59
CA ASP A 48 31.08 -3.85 -11.11
C ASP A 48 30.52 -2.74 -12.03
N GLY A 49 30.98 -1.50 -11.86
CA GLY A 49 30.58 -0.34 -12.68
C GLY A 49 30.82 -0.51 -14.19
N PRO A 50 32.02 -0.93 -14.64
CA PRO A 50 32.29 -1.17 -16.05
C PRO A 50 31.39 -2.23 -16.67
N VAL A 51 31.08 -3.31 -15.93
CA VAL A 51 30.18 -4.38 -16.38
C VAL A 51 28.76 -3.86 -16.56
N LEU A 52 28.26 -3.06 -15.62
CA LEU A 52 26.97 -2.40 -15.72
C LEU A 52 26.91 -1.47 -16.93
N MET A 53 27.93 -0.63 -17.13
CA MET A 53 27.93 0.33 -18.24
C MET A 53 28.05 -0.37 -19.60
N ALA A 54 28.83 -1.45 -19.70
CA ALA A 54 28.89 -2.27 -20.91
C ALA A 54 27.52 -2.88 -21.25
N ALA A 55 26.80 -3.38 -20.25
CA ALA A 55 25.44 -3.91 -20.42
C ALA A 55 24.44 -2.83 -20.87
N VAL A 56 24.49 -1.64 -20.24
CA VAL A 56 23.65 -0.49 -20.61
C VAL A 56 23.96 -0.04 -22.05
N GLN A 57 25.23 0.11 -22.41
CA GLN A 57 25.64 0.50 -23.76
C GLN A 57 25.21 -0.53 -24.80
N LEU A 58 25.34 -1.83 -24.51
CA LEU A 58 24.87 -2.89 -25.40
C LEU A 58 23.36 -2.79 -25.62
N PHE A 59 22.59 -2.60 -24.54
CA PHE A 59 21.15 -2.39 -24.62
C PHE A 59 20.80 -1.15 -25.44
N CYS A 60 21.46 -0.02 -25.21
CA CYS A 60 21.26 1.22 -25.95
C CYS A 60 21.55 1.04 -27.45
N ARG A 61 22.65 0.35 -27.82
CA ARG A 61 22.96 0.04 -29.21
C ARG A 61 21.90 -0.87 -29.86
N ALA A 62 21.40 -1.87 -29.14
CA ALA A 62 20.43 -2.82 -29.67
C ALA A 62 19.01 -2.23 -29.78
N SER A 63 18.66 -1.27 -28.93
CA SER A 63 17.31 -0.70 -28.84
C SER A 63 17.18 0.73 -29.38
N ASN A 64 18.29 1.37 -29.75
CA ASN A 64 18.40 2.80 -30.03
C ASN A 64 18.01 3.72 -28.86
N ALA A 65 17.85 3.18 -27.65
CA ALA A 65 17.63 3.97 -26.45
C ALA A 65 18.86 4.82 -26.10
N ARG A 66 18.64 5.97 -25.44
CA ARG A 66 19.71 6.87 -24.98
C ARG A 66 19.58 7.12 -23.49
N VAL A 67 20.70 7.06 -22.77
CA VAL A 67 20.76 7.44 -21.35
C VAL A 67 20.76 8.96 -21.27
N HIS A 68 19.95 9.53 -20.36
CA HIS A 68 19.94 10.96 -20.10
C HIS A 68 21.01 11.29 -19.03
N PRO A 69 22.10 12.00 -19.37
CA PRO A 69 23.22 12.21 -18.43
C PRO A 69 22.81 13.00 -17.19
N ASP A 70 22.07 14.10 -17.37
CA ASP A 70 21.71 15.00 -16.25
C ASP A 70 20.71 14.41 -15.25
N LYS A 71 19.93 13.42 -15.69
CA LYS A 71 18.98 12.69 -14.84
C LYS A 71 19.63 11.50 -14.15
N SER A 72 20.77 11.03 -14.67
CA SER A 72 21.47 9.87 -14.15
C SER A 72 22.34 10.28 -12.97
N LYS A 73 22.03 9.77 -11.78
CA LYS A 73 22.75 10.08 -10.53
C LYS A 73 23.08 8.80 -9.80
N ALA A 74 24.24 8.78 -9.17
CA ALA A 74 24.66 7.69 -8.29
C ALA A 74 24.54 8.14 -6.83
N MET A 75 24.09 7.24 -5.97
CA MET A 75 24.16 7.42 -4.53
C MET A 75 25.07 6.31 -3.99
N GLY A 76 26.18 6.70 -3.37
CA GLY A 76 27.03 5.74 -2.66
C GLY A 76 26.24 5.16 -1.49
N LEU A 77 26.57 3.94 -1.04
CA LEU A 77 26.00 3.34 0.18
C LEU A 77 27.12 2.70 1.02
N GLY A 78 26.93 2.58 2.34
CA GLY A 78 27.91 2.01 3.26
C GLY A 78 29.27 2.69 3.16
N ARG A 79 30.33 1.92 2.88
CA ARG A 79 31.70 2.44 2.72
C ARG A 79 31.85 3.50 1.62
N PHE A 80 30.92 3.58 0.68
CA PHE A 80 30.95 4.53 -0.43
C PHE A 80 30.13 5.80 -0.16
N ALA A 81 29.62 5.98 1.06
CA ALA A 81 28.74 7.10 1.39
C ALA A 81 29.34 8.49 1.17
N HIS A 82 30.66 8.59 1.29
CA HIS A 82 31.42 9.83 1.16
C HIS A 82 31.75 10.20 -0.30
N LEU A 83 31.47 9.32 -1.27
CA LEU A 83 31.79 9.59 -2.67
C LEU A 83 30.94 10.73 -3.22
N THR A 84 31.58 11.66 -3.92
CA THR A 84 30.95 12.81 -4.57
C THR A 84 31.58 13.06 -5.94
N GLY A 85 30.83 13.69 -6.84
CA GLY A 85 31.33 14.03 -8.17
C GLY A 85 31.36 12.85 -9.15
N PRO A 86 31.92 13.03 -10.36
CA PRO A 86 31.88 12.04 -11.43
C PRO A 86 32.60 10.74 -11.01
N CYS A 87 31.91 9.60 -11.13
CA CYS A 87 32.53 8.30 -10.93
C CYS A 87 33.48 7.97 -12.09
N PRO A 88 34.77 7.66 -11.85
CA PRO A 88 35.72 7.37 -12.93
C PRO A 88 35.39 6.09 -13.71
N HIS A 89 34.60 5.18 -13.12
CA HIS A 89 34.30 3.87 -13.71
C HIS A 89 32.94 3.80 -14.41
N THR A 90 32.00 4.67 -14.04
CA THR A 90 30.65 4.69 -14.63
C THR A 90 30.33 5.98 -15.37
N GLY A 91 31.08 7.06 -15.13
CA GLY A 91 30.78 8.41 -15.62
C GLY A 91 29.60 9.08 -14.92
N VAL A 92 28.82 8.35 -14.12
CA VAL A 92 27.65 8.88 -13.41
C VAL A 92 28.10 9.66 -12.16
N PRO A 93 27.63 10.89 -11.93
CA PRO A 93 28.02 11.66 -10.76
C PRO A 93 27.38 11.12 -9.48
N PHE A 94 28.21 10.93 -8.45
CA PHE A 94 27.78 10.68 -7.08
C PHE A 94 27.23 11.95 -6.45
N THR A 95 26.07 11.84 -5.81
CA THR A 95 25.42 12.94 -5.08
C THR A 95 25.37 12.66 -3.58
N THR A 96 25.53 13.71 -2.78
CA THR A 96 25.28 13.71 -1.34
C THR A 96 23.83 14.07 -0.97
N GLY A 97 23.09 14.66 -1.93
CA GLY A 97 21.70 15.02 -1.76
C GLY A 97 20.75 13.84 -1.98
N ALA A 98 19.47 14.05 -1.67
CA ALA A 98 18.47 13.01 -1.84
C ALA A 98 18.26 12.66 -3.33
N VAL A 99 18.33 11.38 -3.68
CA VAL A 99 17.94 10.86 -4.99
C VAL A 99 16.47 10.44 -4.93
N THR A 100 15.62 11.04 -5.76
CA THR A 100 14.21 10.68 -5.79
C THR A 100 13.98 9.46 -6.69
N HIS A 101 13.44 8.38 -6.13
CA HIS A 101 13.04 7.19 -6.88
C HIS A 101 11.52 7.01 -6.76
N LEU A 102 10.81 7.05 -7.90
CA LEU A 102 9.35 6.99 -7.96
C LEU A 102 8.65 7.97 -7.01
N GLY A 103 9.21 9.17 -6.85
CA GLY A 103 8.69 10.20 -5.95
C GLY A 103 9.06 10.04 -4.47
N VAL A 104 9.75 8.96 -4.07
CA VAL A 104 10.28 8.79 -2.71
C VAL A 104 11.73 9.25 -2.66
N PRO A 105 12.10 10.21 -1.79
CA PRO A 105 13.50 10.61 -1.64
C PRO A 105 14.29 9.52 -0.89
N LEU A 106 15.40 9.09 -1.50
CA LEU A 106 16.42 8.25 -0.91
C LEU A 106 17.56 9.16 -0.45
N SER A 107 17.82 9.19 0.85
CA SER A 107 18.75 10.14 1.48
C SER A 107 19.45 9.50 2.67
N TRP A 108 20.62 10.03 3.00
CA TRP A 108 21.31 9.74 4.25
C TRP A 108 20.60 10.32 5.47
N ASP A 109 20.04 11.51 5.28
CA ASP A 109 19.15 12.16 6.25
C ASP A 109 17.71 11.94 5.80
N SER A 110 17.10 10.85 6.30
CA SER A 110 15.72 10.50 5.98
C SER A 110 14.71 11.51 6.52
N ASP A 111 15.04 12.15 7.64
CA ASP A 111 14.12 13.03 8.36
C ASP A 111 14.06 14.39 7.70
N ALA A 112 15.21 14.96 7.31
CA ALA A 112 15.24 16.18 6.49
C ALA A 112 14.58 15.96 5.13
N ALA A 113 14.82 14.82 4.49
CA ALA A 113 14.18 14.48 3.20
C ALA A 113 12.66 14.33 3.32
N ALA A 114 12.17 13.71 4.40
CA ALA A 114 10.74 13.62 4.70
C ALA A 114 10.16 15.01 4.99
N ALA A 115 10.85 15.85 5.76
CA ALA A 115 10.39 17.18 6.11
C ALA A 115 10.22 18.08 4.87
N ASP A 116 11.21 18.10 3.98
CA ASP A 116 11.15 18.83 2.71
C ASP A 116 10.02 18.31 1.79
N LEU A 117 9.88 16.99 1.69
CA LEU A 117 8.79 16.36 0.94
C LEU A 117 7.41 16.81 1.46
N TYR A 118 7.15 16.71 2.77
CA TYR A 118 5.84 17.06 3.33
C TYR A 118 5.56 18.56 3.28
N THR A 119 6.59 19.41 3.39
CA THR A 119 6.46 20.86 3.16
C THR A 119 5.98 21.15 1.73
N ARG A 120 6.57 20.49 0.73
CA ARG A 120 6.10 20.62 -0.67
C ARG A 120 4.69 20.06 -0.86
N ARG A 121 4.35 18.96 -0.19
CA ARG A 121 3.01 18.35 -0.26
C ARG A 121 1.94 19.25 0.35
N ALA A 122 2.20 19.86 1.50
CA ALA A 122 1.29 20.82 2.13
C ALA A 122 0.99 22.00 1.20
N ARG A 123 2.02 22.61 0.61
CA ARG A 123 1.86 23.71 -0.38
C ARG A 123 1.04 23.28 -1.59
N GLY A 124 1.35 22.11 -2.16
CA GLY A 124 0.62 21.57 -3.31
C GLY A 124 -0.84 21.25 -2.99
N MET A 125 -1.10 20.69 -1.81
CA MET A 125 -2.47 20.44 -1.33
C MET A 125 -3.23 21.75 -1.10
N ALA A 126 -2.60 22.77 -0.53
CA ALA A 126 -3.24 24.07 -0.31
C ALA A 126 -3.62 24.73 -1.64
N PHE A 127 -2.75 24.63 -2.65
CA PHE A 127 -3.08 25.09 -4.00
C PHE A 127 -4.29 24.36 -4.58
N VAL A 128 -4.30 23.02 -4.55
CA VAL A 128 -5.43 22.22 -5.06
C VAL A 128 -6.72 22.49 -4.27
N ALA A 129 -6.63 22.62 -2.95
CA ALA A 129 -7.76 22.94 -2.09
C ALA A 129 -8.40 24.28 -2.48
N ARG A 130 -7.61 25.30 -2.83
CA ARG A 130 -8.14 26.59 -3.32
C ARG A 130 -8.92 26.45 -4.62
N LEU A 131 -8.43 25.63 -5.56
CA LEU A 131 -9.13 25.40 -6.84
C LEU A 131 -10.49 24.74 -6.62
N TRP A 132 -10.53 23.70 -5.77
CA TRP A 132 -11.78 23.00 -5.46
C TRP A 132 -12.72 23.82 -4.59
N ALA A 133 -12.20 24.68 -3.72
CA ALA A 133 -13.00 25.56 -2.88
C ALA A 133 -13.71 26.68 -3.66
N ALA A 134 -13.31 26.92 -4.91
CA ALA A 134 -14.04 27.84 -5.79
C ALA A 134 -15.37 27.24 -6.28
N LEU A 135 -15.54 25.92 -6.19
CA LEU A 135 -16.79 25.25 -6.51
C LEU A 135 -17.73 25.28 -5.30
N SER A 136 -19.00 25.59 -5.53
CA SER A 136 -20.03 25.66 -4.49
C SER A 136 -20.52 24.27 -4.07
N LEU A 137 -19.62 23.45 -3.51
CA LEU A 137 -19.90 22.08 -3.09
C LEU A 137 -20.63 22.04 -1.74
N THR A 138 -21.53 21.07 -1.56
CA THR A 138 -22.13 20.74 -0.24
C THR A 138 -21.08 20.17 0.71
N LEU A 139 -21.36 20.11 2.02
CA LEU A 139 -20.44 19.51 3.00
C LEU A 139 -20.02 18.08 2.62
N VAL A 140 -20.97 17.23 2.20
CA VAL A 140 -20.68 15.86 1.75
C VAL A 140 -19.76 15.86 0.53
N GLY A 141 -19.99 16.79 -0.42
CA GLY A 141 -19.12 16.97 -1.58
C GLY A 141 -17.71 17.40 -1.19
N ARG A 142 -17.56 18.38 -0.29
CA ARG A 142 -16.26 18.83 0.20
C ARG A 142 -15.53 17.72 0.96
N VAL A 143 -16.20 17.00 1.85
CA VAL A 143 -15.64 15.83 2.54
C VAL A 143 -15.17 14.77 1.55
N HIS A 144 -15.96 14.50 0.51
CA HIS A 144 -15.58 13.57 -0.55
C HIS A 144 -14.30 14.02 -1.27
N ILE A 145 -14.18 15.31 -1.63
CA ILE A 145 -12.97 15.87 -2.25
C ILE A 145 -11.78 15.86 -1.28
N ALA A 146 -11.98 16.21 -0.01
CA ALA A 146 -10.94 16.17 1.01
C ALA A 146 -10.31 14.78 1.10
N LYS A 147 -11.15 13.74 1.03
CA LYS A 147 -10.73 12.34 1.06
C LYS A 147 -10.11 11.85 -0.24
N GLN A 148 -10.79 12.03 -1.37
CA GLN A 148 -10.42 11.44 -2.66
C GLN A 148 -9.34 12.22 -3.39
N VAL A 149 -9.21 13.52 -3.14
CA VAL A 149 -8.25 14.39 -3.84
C VAL A 149 -7.13 14.82 -2.92
N LEU A 150 -7.42 15.39 -1.75
CA LEU A 150 -6.38 15.94 -0.87
C LEU A 150 -5.64 14.83 -0.13
N ALA A 151 -6.33 14.06 0.71
CA ALA A 151 -5.72 12.99 1.50
C ALA A 151 -5.13 11.86 0.63
N ALA A 152 -5.75 11.55 -0.51
CA ALA A 152 -5.23 10.54 -1.44
C ALA A 152 -3.83 10.87 -1.97
N LYS A 153 -3.45 12.15 -2.11
CA LYS A 153 -2.09 12.57 -2.51
C LYS A 153 -1.01 12.17 -1.49
N LEU A 154 -1.40 11.92 -0.23
CA LEU A 154 -0.49 11.54 0.84
C LEU A 154 -0.30 10.01 0.92
N ALA A 155 -1.26 9.23 0.42
CA ALA A 155 -1.30 7.77 0.60
C ALA A 155 0.00 7.06 0.19
N TYR A 156 0.58 7.47 -0.93
CA TYR A 156 1.84 6.92 -1.41
C TYR A 156 2.99 7.23 -0.44
N HIS A 157 3.18 8.49 -0.05
CA HIS A 157 4.28 8.91 0.82
C HIS A 157 4.13 8.41 2.26
N PHE A 158 2.89 8.38 2.78
CA PHE A 158 2.55 7.80 4.08
C PHE A 158 2.88 6.30 4.18
N SER A 159 3.09 5.60 3.05
CA SER A 159 3.53 4.20 3.07
C SER A 159 5.05 4.06 3.30
N PHE A 160 5.83 5.13 3.10
CA PHE A 160 7.29 5.09 3.13
C PHE A 160 7.90 5.99 4.20
N LEU A 161 7.43 7.22 4.35
CA LEU A 161 8.02 8.23 5.22
C LEU A 161 6.97 8.77 6.17
N ASN A 162 7.37 9.06 7.42
CA ASN A 162 6.48 9.69 8.39
C ASN A 162 6.68 11.21 8.40
N PRO A 163 5.60 12.01 8.38
CA PRO A 163 5.70 13.43 8.67
C PRO A 163 6.03 13.64 10.15
N SER A 164 6.62 14.79 10.49
CA SER A 164 6.73 15.17 11.89
C SER A 164 5.34 15.41 12.50
N PRO A 165 5.16 15.36 13.84
CA PRO A 165 3.88 15.64 14.48
C PRO A 165 3.29 17.01 14.09
N ALA A 166 4.15 18.03 13.96
CA ALA A 166 3.75 19.37 13.51
C ALA A 166 3.25 19.36 12.06
N GLN A 167 3.95 18.67 11.16
CA GLN A 167 3.54 18.55 9.76
C GLN A 167 2.26 17.73 9.59
N LEU A 168 2.09 16.65 10.37
CA LEU A 168 0.85 15.89 10.36
C LEU A 168 -0.33 16.75 10.82
N LYS A 169 -0.13 17.58 11.85
CA LYS A 169 -1.12 18.55 12.30
C LYS A 169 -1.44 19.57 11.19
N GLU A 170 -0.44 20.16 10.55
CA GLU A 170 -0.63 21.11 9.45
C GLU A 170 -1.44 20.51 8.29
N LEU A 171 -1.09 19.30 7.85
CA LEU A 171 -1.79 18.58 6.77
C LEU A 171 -3.24 18.26 7.15
N THR A 172 -3.45 17.92 8.42
CA THR A 172 -4.77 17.65 8.99
C THR A 172 -5.63 18.90 9.01
N ASP A 173 -5.09 19.99 9.57
CA ASP A 173 -5.76 21.28 9.63
C ASP A 173 -6.13 21.74 8.22
N LEU A 174 -5.25 21.58 7.22
CA LEU A 174 -5.54 21.91 5.82
C LEU A 174 -6.77 21.15 5.29
N VAL A 175 -6.86 19.85 5.56
CA VAL A 175 -7.97 19.00 5.11
C VAL A 175 -9.27 19.33 5.85
N ASP A 176 -9.20 19.60 7.14
CA ASP A 176 -10.35 19.99 7.96
C ASP A 176 -10.87 21.37 7.59
N HIS A 177 -9.98 22.35 7.42
CA HIS A 177 -10.33 23.70 6.95
C HIS A 177 -10.97 23.67 5.56
N PHE A 178 -10.49 22.83 4.64
CA PHE A 178 -11.12 22.67 3.34
C PHE A 178 -12.56 22.14 3.45
N ALA A 179 -12.81 21.14 4.32
CA ALA A 179 -14.14 20.60 4.52
C ALA A 179 -15.09 21.60 5.22
N ALA A 180 -14.59 22.35 6.19
CA ALA A 180 -15.33 23.37 6.93
C ALA A 180 -15.64 24.62 6.11
N ARG A 181 -14.81 24.93 5.09
CA ARG A 181 -15.00 26.12 4.25
C ARG A 181 -16.26 25.98 3.38
N SER A 182 -17.28 26.77 3.67
CA SER A 182 -18.50 26.84 2.86
C SER A 182 -18.83 28.26 2.45
N MET A 183 -19.53 28.37 1.31
CA MET A 183 -20.18 29.59 0.84
C MET A 183 -21.72 29.48 0.94
N HIS A 184 -22.24 28.34 1.41
CA HIS A 184 -23.66 28.09 1.54
C HIS A 184 -24.19 28.64 2.86
N ALA A 185 -25.36 29.28 2.82
CA ALA A 185 -25.97 29.88 4.01
C ALA A 185 -26.31 28.84 5.09
N GLU A 186 -26.70 27.63 4.69
CA GLU A 186 -26.96 26.49 5.59
C GLU A 186 -25.73 26.03 6.39
N ASP A 187 -24.53 26.34 5.90
CA ASP A 187 -23.25 25.99 6.51
C ASP A 187 -22.66 27.16 7.31
N ALA A 188 -23.41 28.25 7.54
CA ALA A 188 -22.92 29.43 8.27
C ALA A 188 -22.38 29.08 9.67
N SER A 189 -22.89 28.01 10.31
CA SER A 189 -22.40 27.51 11.60
C SER A 189 -20.99 26.92 11.55
N LEU A 190 -20.48 26.55 10.37
CA LEU A 190 -19.10 26.08 10.17
C LEU A 190 -18.08 27.22 10.26
N VAL A 191 -18.52 28.48 10.41
CA VAL A 191 -17.65 29.63 10.64
C VAL A 191 -18.06 30.29 11.95
N SER A 192 -17.19 30.25 12.95
CA SER A 192 -17.44 30.91 14.24
C SER A 192 -16.31 31.90 14.54
N HIS A 193 -16.66 33.16 14.78
CA HIS A 193 -15.71 34.24 15.06
C HIS A 193 -14.57 34.37 14.01
N GLY A 194 -14.88 34.13 12.74
CA GLY A 194 -13.91 34.17 11.64
C GLY A 194 -13.03 32.92 11.51
N ASN A 195 -13.19 31.93 12.40
CA ASN A 195 -12.48 30.66 12.34
C ASN A 195 -13.36 29.59 11.70
N LEU A 196 -12.77 28.82 10.79
CA LEU A 196 -13.39 27.64 10.19
C LEU A 196 -13.44 26.51 11.23
N LEU A 197 -14.64 26.07 11.59
CA LEU A 197 -14.90 24.98 12.51
C LEU A 197 -15.62 23.85 11.77
N LEU A 198 -15.01 22.66 11.75
CA LEU A 198 -15.67 21.47 11.24
C LEU A 198 -16.78 21.07 12.23
N LEU A 199 -18.04 21.11 11.77
CA LEU A 199 -19.20 20.60 12.50
C LEU A 199 -19.88 19.46 11.71
N PRO A 200 -20.21 18.33 12.35
CA PRO A 200 -19.87 17.97 13.73
C PRO A 200 -18.35 17.92 13.94
N LYS A 201 -17.88 18.00 15.20
CA LYS A 201 -16.44 17.96 15.50
C LYS A 201 -15.77 16.79 14.82
N ARG A 202 -14.48 16.93 14.53
CA ARG A 202 -13.72 15.99 13.71
C ARG A 202 -13.88 14.54 14.14
N GLU A 203 -13.85 14.28 15.45
CA GLU A 203 -13.97 12.94 16.02
C GLU A 203 -15.26 12.25 15.59
N THR A 204 -16.36 13.01 15.50
CA THR A 204 -17.64 12.55 14.96
C THR A 204 -17.66 12.57 13.43
N ALA A 205 -17.14 13.62 12.80
CA ALA A 205 -17.19 13.77 11.34
C ALA A 205 -16.48 12.62 10.60
N CYS A 206 -15.40 12.09 11.18
CA CYS A 206 -14.64 10.96 10.65
C CYS A 206 -15.39 9.62 10.74
N LEU A 207 -16.43 9.51 11.58
CA LEU A 207 -17.21 8.29 11.70
C LEU A 207 -17.98 7.98 10.41
N PRO A 208 -18.28 6.69 10.13
CA PRO A 208 -19.19 6.31 9.06
C PRO A 208 -20.60 6.92 9.22
N TYR A 209 -21.33 7.04 8.12
CA TYR A 209 -22.73 7.52 8.13
C TYR A 209 -23.64 6.74 9.07
N LYS A 210 -23.48 5.41 9.12
CA LYS A 210 -24.25 4.53 10.01
C LYS A 210 -24.03 4.80 11.50
N ASP A 211 -22.93 5.46 11.84
CA ASP A 211 -22.52 5.79 13.20
C ASP A 211 -22.67 7.31 13.47
N GLY A 212 -23.43 8.03 12.61
CA GLY A 212 -23.75 9.45 12.76
C GLY A 212 -22.72 10.44 12.22
N GLY A 213 -21.62 9.95 11.62
CA GLY A 213 -20.60 10.82 11.01
C GLY A 213 -20.87 11.15 9.55
N VAL A 214 -19.96 11.95 8.95
CA VAL A 214 -20.02 12.31 7.52
C VAL A 214 -18.95 11.59 6.69
N ASN A 215 -18.29 10.58 7.26
CA ASN A 215 -17.24 9.77 6.64
C ASN A 215 -16.02 10.59 6.17
N HIS A 216 -15.73 11.65 6.93
CA HIS A 216 -14.53 12.48 6.78
C HIS A 216 -13.25 11.67 6.98
N VAL A 217 -12.13 12.20 6.51
CA VAL A 217 -10.85 11.50 6.56
C VAL A 217 -10.13 11.77 7.87
N ASP A 218 -9.86 10.72 8.61
CA ASP A 218 -8.97 10.76 9.76
C ASP A 218 -7.50 10.54 9.31
N LEU A 219 -6.74 11.61 9.13
CA LEU A 219 -5.36 11.54 8.60
C LEU A 219 -4.37 10.76 9.50
N PRO A 220 -4.32 10.96 10.83
CA PRO A 220 -3.53 10.12 11.73
C PRO A 220 -3.89 8.64 11.67
N ALA A 221 -5.19 8.29 11.71
CA ALA A 221 -5.58 6.88 11.55
C ALA A 221 -5.21 6.33 10.17
N PHE A 222 -5.28 7.17 9.13
CA PHE A 222 -4.88 6.80 7.78
C PHE A 222 -3.36 6.56 7.67
N LEU A 223 -2.55 7.43 8.28
CA LEU A 223 -1.10 7.25 8.39
C LEU A 223 -0.78 5.95 9.14
N SER A 224 -1.36 5.74 10.33
CA SER A 224 -1.13 4.54 11.12
C SER A 224 -1.49 3.26 10.35
N ALA A 225 -2.65 3.25 9.68
CA ALA A 225 -3.07 2.11 8.88
C ALA A 225 -2.20 1.85 7.63
N LEU A 226 -1.56 2.89 7.07
CA LEU A 226 -0.60 2.71 5.97
C LEU A 226 0.76 2.22 6.47
N GLN A 227 1.24 2.74 7.59
CA GLN A 227 2.49 2.28 8.22
C GLN A 227 2.37 0.83 8.69
N ALA A 228 1.27 0.48 9.35
CA ALA A 228 0.99 -0.88 9.79
C ALA A 228 0.84 -1.89 8.64
N LYS A 229 0.43 -1.44 7.44
CA LYS A 229 0.38 -2.28 6.25
C LYS A 229 1.74 -2.91 5.94
N THR A 230 2.84 -2.18 6.14
CA THR A 230 4.20 -2.70 5.90
C THR A 230 4.46 -3.95 6.73
N PHE A 231 4.10 -3.93 8.02
CA PHE A 231 4.31 -5.08 8.90
C PHE A 231 3.32 -6.20 8.63
N ALA A 232 2.05 -5.89 8.34
CA ALA A 232 1.10 -6.90 7.87
C ALA A 232 1.63 -7.64 6.63
N LEU A 233 2.18 -6.91 5.65
CA LEU A 233 2.83 -7.51 4.48
C LEU A 233 4.10 -8.29 4.85
N LEU A 234 4.86 -7.89 5.87
CA LEU A 234 6.00 -8.65 6.39
C LEU A 234 5.60 -9.97 7.03
N ALA A 235 4.38 -10.12 7.55
CA ALA A 235 3.88 -11.41 8.03
C ALA A 235 3.36 -12.30 6.89
N GLN A 236 2.95 -11.72 5.76
CA GLN A 236 2.38 -12.46 4.64
C GLN A 236 3.42 -13.25 3.82
N PRO A 237 2.97 -14.28 3.06
CA PRO A 237 3.79 -15.09 2.16
C PRO A 237 4.72 -14.32 1.22
N GLY A 238 5.83 -14.96 0.83
CA GLY A 238 6.79 -14.44 -0.14
C GLY A 238 8.16 -14.05 0.44
N ARG A 239 9.13 -14.06 -0.47
CA ARG A 239 10.56 -13.79 -0.25
C ARG A 239 11.03 -12.60 -1.08
N GLN A 240 10.19 -11.57 -1.20
CA GLN A 240 10.62 -10.34 -1.86
C GLN A 240 11.85 -9.78 -1.10
N PRO A 241 12.87 -9.24 -1.80
CA PRO A 241 14.10 -8.75 -1.17
C PRO A 241 13.85 -7.78 -0.01
N TRP A 242 12.88 -6.87 -0.14
CA TRP A 242 12.52 -5.93 0.92
C TRP A 242 12.02 -6.63 2.18
N LYS A 243 11.25 -7.73 2.06
CA LYS A 243 10.77 -8.48 3.23
C LYS A 243 11.94 -9.14 3.96
N MET A 244 12.85 -9.75 3.20
CA MET A 244 14.02 -10.44 3.75
C MET A 244 14.93 -9.45 4.48
N LEU A 245 15.24 -8.31 3.84
CA LEU A 245 16.05 -7.25 4.42
C LEU A 245 15.41 -6.67 5.69
N THR A 246 14.12 -6.33 5.66
CA THR A 246 13.45 -5.76 6.82
C THR A 246 13.33 -6.77 7.97
N ARG A 247 12.98 -8.04 7.71
CA ARG A 247 12.94 -9.08 8.75
C ARG A 247 14.33 -9.30 9.38
N ALA A 248 15.38 -9.34 8.57
CA ALA A 248 16.74 -9.51 9.06
C ALA A 248 17.20 -8.32 9.91
N LEU A 249 16.95 -7.09 9.44
CA LEU A 249 17.25 -5.87 10.19
C LEU A 249 16.51 -5.84 11.53
N LEU A 250 15.20 -6.13 11.56
CA LEU A 250 14.42 -6.20 12.80
C LEU A 250 14.88 -7.31 13.74
N THR A 251 15.38 -8.43 13.20
CA THR A 251 15.96 -9.52 13.99
C THR A 251 17.32 -9.14 14.55
N HIS A 252 18.11 -8.36 13.81
CA HIS A 252 19.43 -7.89 14.23
C HIS A 252 19.33 -6.88 15.38
N VAL A 253 18.40 -5.93 15.28
CA VAL A 253 18.22 -4.88 16.30
C VAL A 253 17.29 -5.29 17.44
N ARG A 254 16.85 -6.56 17.51
CA ARG A 254 15.81 -7.00 18.46
C ARG A 254 16.19 -6.71 19.93
N PRO A 255 15.20 -6.47 20.81
CA PRO A 255 15.44 -6.41 22.26
C PRO A 255 15.83 -7.80 22.79
N ASP A 256 16.54 -7.84 23.92
CA ASP A 256 17.04 -9.09 24.54
C ASP A 256 15.94 -10.08 24.90
N SER A 257 14.74 -9.57 25.21
CA SER A 257 13.55 -10.38 25.49
C SER A 257 12.97 -11.08 24.26
N ALA A 258 13.46 -10.78 23.06
CA ALA A 258 12.96 -11.34 21.81
C ALA A 258 14.00 -12.19 21.10
N THR A 259 13.54 -13.26 20.44
CA THR A 259 14.38 -14.17 19.65
C THR A 259 14.30 -13.90 18.15
N THR A 260 13.26 -13.20 17.70
CA THR A 260 12.95 -12.98 16.27
C THR A 260 12.35 -11.60 16.03
N TRP A 261 12.17 -11.20 14.78
CA TRP A 261 11.50 -9.95 14.40
C TRP A 261 10.03 -9.82 14.87
N ALA A 262 9.42 -10.88 15.42
CA ALA A 262 8.04 -10.87 15.92
C ALA A 262 7.78 -9.85 17.04
N TRP A 263 8.84 -9.35 17.70
CA TRP A 263 8.75 -8.36 18.78
C TRP A 263 8.01 -7.07 18.38
N VAL A 264 7.93 -6.77 17.09
CA VAL A 264 7.13 -5.65 16.56
C VAL A 264 5.66 -5.75 16.98
N TYR A 265 5.16 -6.98 17.14
CA TYR A 265 3.79 -7.28 17.56
C TYR A 265 3.62 -7.49 19.06
N SER A 266 4.60 -7.03 19.85
CA SER A 266 4.58 -7.14 21.31
C SER A 266 4.82 -5.77 21.94
N ASP A 267 4.63 -5.70 23.26
CA ASP A 267 4.87 -4.50 24.06
C ASP A 267 6.36 -4.27 24.40
N ALA A 268 7.27 -5.08 23.85
CA ALA A 268 8.71 -4.92 24.09
C ALA A 268 9.20 -3.52 23.66
N PRO A 269 10.04 -2.82 24.43
CA PRO A 269 10.47 -1.46 24.07
C PRO A 269 11.21 -1.43 22.72
N ALA A 270 11.08 -0.31 22.00
CA ALA A 270 11.80 -0.14 20.74
C ALA A 270 13.32 0.01 21.02
N PRO A 271 14.17 -0.77 20.36
CA PRO A 271 15.61 -0.77 20.60
C PRO A 271 16.28 0.46 19.97
N ALA A 272 17.33 0.98 20.61
CA ALA A 272 18.01 2.22 20.18
C ALA A 272 18.64 2.15 18.78
N GLY A 273 19.05 0.96 18.32
CA GLY A 273 19.64 0.76 16.99
C GLY A 273 18.64 0.68 15.83
N LEU A 274 17.34 0.81 16.10
CA LEU A 274 16.30 0.74 15.07
C LEU A 274 16.28 2.01 14.21
N PRO A 275 16.37 1.92 12.87
CA PRO A 275 16.29 3.10 12.03
C PRO A 275 15.01 3.90 12.26
N ALA A 276 15.11 5.24 12.30
CA ALA A 276 14.02 6.16 12.65
C ALA A 276 12.72 5.87 11.89
N ARG A 277 12.82 5.60 10.58
CA ARG A 277 11.68 5.18 9.75
C ARG A 277 10.94 3.96 10.30
N LEU A 278 11.68 2.90 10.65
CA LEU A 278 11.08 1.68 11.19
C LEU A 278 10.59 1.89 12.61
N ALA A 279 11.30 2.68 13.43
CA ALA A 279 10.85 3.02 14.77
C ALA A 279 9.49 3.73 14.76
N ALA A 280 9.32 4.73 13.89
CA ALA A 280 8.05 5.41 13.72
C ALA A 280 6.96 4.44 13.23
N ALA A 281 7.26 3.58 12.26
CA ALA A 281 6.31 2.59 11.75
C ALA A 281 5.88 1.57 12.84
N VAL A 282 6.82 1.10 13.68
CA VAL A 282 6.53 0.23 14.84
C VAL A 282 5.64 0.97 15.84
N GLY A 283 5.92 2.25 16.11
CA GLY A 283 5.08 3.09 16.97
C GLY A 283 3.64 3.18 16.48
N HIS A 284 3.42 3.34 15.17
CA HIS A 284 2.09 3.34 14.56
C HIS A 284 1.36 1.99 14.65
N VAL A 285 2.07 0.88 14.50
CA VAL A 285 1.49 -0.47 14.65
C VAL A 285 1.01 -0.69 16.08
N ARG A 286 1.82 -0.30 17.07
CA ARG A 286 1.51 -0.50 18.48
C ARG A 286 0.40 0.41 18.96
N SER A 287 0.39 1.68 18.53
CA SER A 287 -0.69 2.60 18.87
C SER A 287 -2.02 2.21 18.23
N ALA A 288 -2.01 1.47 17.12
CA ALA A 288 -3.22 0.88 16.53
C ALA A 288 -3.77 -0.32 17.34
N GLY A 289 -3.04 -0.82 18.34
CA GLY A 289 -3.40 -2.00 19.13
C GLY A 289 -3.01 -3.30 18.44
N VAL A 290 -2.15 -4.09 19.08
CA VAL A 290 -1.75 -5.41 18.59
C VAL A 290 -2.31 -6.47 19.53
N GLU A 291 -2.92 -7.50 18.94
CA GLU A 291 -3.47 -8.61 19.69
C GLU A 291 -2.95 -9.95 19.16
N GLN A 292 -2.66 -10.84 20.11
CA GLN A 292 -2.44 -12.25 19.85
C GLN A 292 -3.74 -13.00 20.15
N HIS A 293 -4.25 -13.72 19.16
CA HIS A 293 -5.30 -14.69 19.40
C HIS A 293 -4.67 -16.07 19.56
N PRO A 294 -5.08 -16.88 20.55
CA PRO A 294 -4.64 -18.26 20.61
C PRO A 294 -5.04 -18.97 19.30
N PRO A 295 -4.22 -19.91 18.81
CA PRO A 295 -4.68 -20.81 17.76
C PRO A 295 -5.99 -21.43 18.24
N GLN A 296 -7.03 -21.37 17.40
CA GLN A 296 -8.30 -22.00 17.71
C GLN A 296 -7.99 -23.46 18.08
N PRO A 297 -8.37 -23.96 19.27
CA PRO A 297 -7.95 -25.27 19.72
C PRO A 297 -8.40 -26.28 18.67
N ALA A 298 -7.44 -27.05 18.14
CA ALA A 298 -7.74 -28.14 17.24
C ALA A 298 -8.72 -29.05 17.98
N THR A 299 -9.97 -29.12 17.52
CA THR A 299 -11.00 -29.96 18.12
C THR A 299 -10.72 -31.46 17.89
N GLN A 300 -9.53 -31.83 17.39
CA GLN A 300 -9.10 -33.19 17.12
C GLN A 300 -7.59 -33.38 17.40
N PRO A 301 -7.19 -34.58 17.87
CA PRO A 301 -5.78 -34.92 18.09
C PRO A 301 -4.99 -34.96 16.76
N PRO A 302 -3.67 -34.71 16.76
CA PRO A 302 -2.87 -34.70 15.53
C PRO A 302 -2.63 -36.13 15.05
N ALA A 303 -3.42 -36.58 14.08
CA ALA A 303 -3.36 -37.96 13.56
C ALA A 303 -2.86 -38.08 12.11
N ALA A 304 -2.41 -37.00 11.46
CA ALA A 304 -1.92 -37.05 10.08
C ALA A 304 -0.57 -36.35 9.92
N PRO A 305 0.32 -36.85 9.03
CA PRO A 305 1.50 -36.10 8.62
C PRO A 305 1.10 -34.72 8.07
N PRO A 306 1.98 -33.70 8.17
CA PRO A 306 1.69 -32.37 7.65
C PRO A 306 1.28 -32.47 6.19
N GLN A 307 0.10 -31.93 5.87
CA GLN A 307 -0.51 -32.04 4.54
C GLN A 307 0.34 -31.43 3.43
N TRP A 308 1.28 -30.56 3.78
CA TRP A 308 2.17 -29.90 2.85
C TRP A 308 3.61 -30.13 3.24
N ARG A 309 4.46 -30.39 2.25
CA ARG A 309 5.91 -30.55 2.43
C ARG A 309 6.66 -29.61 1.50
N VAL A 310 7.84 -29.18 1.89
CA VAL A 310 8.68 -28.24 1.15
C VAL A 310 10.09 -28.80 0.99
N SER A 311 10.69 -28.60 -0.18
CA SER A 311 12.08 -28.95 -0.45
C SER A 311 13.05 -28.17 0.44
N LEU A 312 14.29 -28.65 0.60
CA LEU A 312 15.29 -27.98 1.45
C LEU A 312 15.68 -26.58 0.94
N ASP A 313 15.75 -26.40 -0.38
CA ASP A 313 15.93 -25.09 -1.04
C ASP A 313 14.67 -24.21 -1.00
N GLN A 314 13.56 -24.81 -0.55
CA GLN A 314 12.24 -24.23 -0.47
C GLN A 314 11.72 -23.61 -1.77
N LEU A 315 12.15 -24.15 -2.91
CA LEU A 315 11.68 -23.79 -4.25
C LEU A 315 10.48 -24.64 -4.68
N TRP A 316 10.22 -25.75 -4.00
CA TRP A 316 9.18 -26.70 -4.36
C TRP A 316 8.33 -27.07 -3.14
N VAL A 317 7.03 -27.18 -3.35
CA VAL A 317 6.06 -27.55 -2.32
C VAL A 317 5.16 -28.66 -2.85
N ALA A 318 4.96 -29.70 -2.07
CA ALA A 318 4.11 -30.83 -2.38
C ALA A 318 2.87 -30.82 -1.48
N ASN A 319 1.70 -31.06 -2.06
CA ASN A 319 0.45 -31.22 -1.32
C ASN A 319 0.28 -32.67 -0.80
N ALA A 320 -0.82 -32.92 -0.09
CA ALA A 320 -1.11 -34.23 0.51
C ALA A 320 -1.32 -35.33 -0.54
N ALA A 321 -1.72 -34.95 -1.76
CA ALA A 321 -1.87 -35.86 -2.90
C ALA A 321 -0.55 -36.10 -3.67
N GLY A 322 0.57 -35.50 -3.22
CA GLY A 322 1.88 -35.62 -3.87
C GLY A 322 2.08 -34.71 -5.09
N ALA A 323 1.14 -33.83 -5.40
CA ALA A 323 1.29 -32.88 -6.50
C ALA A 323 2.31 -31.80 -6.10
N VAL A 324 3.35 -31.65 -6.93
CA VAL A 324 4.47 -30.72 -6.69
C VAL A 324 4.24 -29.41 -7.45
N SER A 325 4.37 -28.29 -6.74
CA SER A 325 4.28 -26.94 -7.27
C SER A 325 5.57 -26.17 -7.02
N TYR A 326 5.94 -25.30 -7.95
CA TYR A 326 7.03 -24.34 -7.79
C TYR A 326 6.59 -23.16 -6.92
N VAL A 327 7.44 -22.74 -6.00
CA VAL A 327 7.21 -21.59 -5.11
C VAL A 327 7.72 -20.33 -5.79
N HIS A 328 6.80 -19.51 -6.29
CA HIS A 328 7.13 -18.19 -6.79
C HIS A 328 7.63 -17.28 -5.66
N TYR A 329 8.45 -16.27 -5.97
CA TYR A 329 8.99 -15.35 -4.96
C TYR A 329 7.91 -14.58 -4.14
N THR A 330 6.66 -14.55 -4.62
CA THR A 330 5.51 -13.99 -3.90
C THR A 330 4.86 -14.99 -2.93
N GLY A 331 5.35 -16.22 -2.85
CA GLY A 331 4.74 -17.34 -2.11
C GLY A 331 3.63 -18.06 -2.89
N ARG A 332 3.31 -17.64 -4.13
CA ARG A 332 2.30 -18.31 -4.94
C ARG A 332 2.83 -19.68 -5.38
N LEU A 333 1.98 -20.70 -5.29
CA LEU A 333 2.26 -22.02 -5.83
C LEU A 333 1.92 -22.05 -7.33
N LEU A 334 2.89 -22.41 -8.16
CA LEU A 334 2.76 -22.52 -9.61
C LEU A 334 2.86 -23.97 -10.03
N GLU A 335 1.99 -24.39 -10.93
CA GLU A 335 2.19 -25.66 -11.62
C GLU A 335 3.42 -25.56 -12.54
N PRO A 336 4.26 -26.60 -12.62
CA PRO A 336 5.39 -26.63 -13.54
C PRO A 336 4.88 -26.49 -14.98
N GLY A 337 5.32 -25.45 -15.68
CA GLY A 337 4.99 -25.26 -17.09
C GLY A 337 5.72 -26.26 -18.00
N PRO A 338 5.23 -26.47 -19.24
CA PRO A 338 5.93 -27.30 -20.21
C PRO A 338 7.34 -26.73 -20.50
N GLY A 339 8.36 -27.58 -20.39
CA GLY A 339 9.77 -27.20 -20.62
C GLY A 339 10.56 -26.76 -19.38
N VAL A 340 9.94 -26.73 -18.19
CA VAL A 340 10.67 -26.61 -16.91
C VAL A 340 11.24 -27.99 -16.53
N LEU A 341 12.40 -28.01 -15.86
CA LEU A 341 12.97 -29.24 -15.29
C LEU A 341 11.87 -30.03 -14.55
N PRO A 342 11.82 -31.37 -14.68
CA PRO A 342 10.81 -32.17 -14.01
C PRO A 342 10.83 -31.88 -12.51
N PRO A 343 9.66 -31.78 -11.87
CA PRO A 343 9.60 -31.51 -10.43
C PRO A 343 10.40 -32.59 -9.67
N PRO A 344 11.16 -32.19 -8.63
CA PRO A 344 11.94 -33.14 -7.84
C PRO A 344 11.01 -34.18 -7.20
N ALA A 345 11.49 -35.42 -7.10
CA ALA A 345 10.79 -36.47 -6.38
C ALA A 345 10.66 -36.09 -4.90
N VAL A 346 9.45 -36.23 -4.35
CA VAL A 346 9.22 -35.97 -2.93
C VAL A 346 9.85 -37.11 -2.14
N ASP A 347 10.91 -36.80 -1.38
CA ASP A 347 11.64 -37.78 -0.58
C ASP A 347 11.44 -37.54 0.93
N GLY A 348 12.13 -38.32 1.77
CA GLY A 348 12.09 -38.18 3.23
C GLY A 348 12.69 -36.88 3.77
N ALA A 349 13.53 -36.18 2.99
CA ALA A 349 14.25 -34.99 3.42
C ALA A 349 13.42 -33.70 3.36
N TRP A 350 12.28 -33.72 2.65
CA TRP A 350 11.39 -32.56 2.59
C TRP A 350 10.80 -32.23 3.97
N GLN A 351 10.75 -30.95 4.30
CA GLN A 351 10.30 -30.50 5.61
C GLN A 351 8.80 -30.21 5.62
N PRO A 352 8.13 -30.25 6.79
CA PRO A 352 6.77 -29.75 6.94
C PRO A 352 6.65 -28.29 6.48
N ALA A 353 5.59 -27.99 5.72
CA ALA A 353 5.37 -26.67 5.13
C ALA A 353 4.09 -26.00 5.64
N CYS A 354 4.17 -24.71 5.95
CA CYS A 354 3.01 -23.90 6.26
C CYS A 354 2.47 -23.24 4.98
N VAL A 355 1.25 -23.62 4.57
CA VAL A 355 0.54 -23.07 3.42
C VAL A 355 -0.75 -22.40 3.90
N LEU A 356 -0.93 -21.13 3.53
CA LEU A 356 -2.09 -20.32 3.92
C LEU A 356 -3.09 -20.20 2.78
N GLN A 357 -4.37 -20.12 3.12
CA GLN A 357 -5.41 -19.69 2.20
C GLN A 357 -5.39 -18.16 2.08
N HIS A 358 -4.56 -17.64 1.17
CA HIS A 358 -4.33 -16.21 1.02
C HIS A 358 -5.24 -15.60 -0.04
N ARG A 359 -5.60 -14.31 0.14
CA ARG A 359 -6.47 -13.58 -0.79
C ARG A 359 -5.85 -13.52 -2.18
N LYS A 360 -6.61 -13.98 -3.18
CA LYS A 360 -6.21 -13.99 -4.57
C LYS A 360 -6.22 -12.57 -5.14
N PRO A 361 -5.14 -12.12 -5.82
CA PRO A 361 -5.14 -10.86 -6.57
C PRO A 361 -6.22 -10.83 -7.64
N ARG A 362 -6.90 -9.69 -7.83
CA ARG A 362 -8.02 -9.53 -8.77
C ARG A 362 -7.72 -9.90 -10.23
N HIS A 363 -6.48 -9.74 -10.67
CA HIS A 363 -6.07 -10.09 -12.04
C HIS A 363 -5.92 -11.59 -12.27
N LEU A 364 -5.91 -12.39 -11.20
CA LEU A 364 -5.90 -13.85 -11.27
C LEU A 364 -7.29 -14.45 -11.09
N TRP A 365 -8.31 -13.61 -10.86
CA TRP A 365 -9.66 -14.10 -10.64
C TRP A 365 -10.19 -14.79 -11.90
N THR A 366 -10.80 -15.96 -11.72
CA THR A 366 -11.58 -16.58 -12.79
C THR A 366 -12.85 -15.76 -13.02
N PHE A 367 -13.51 -16.02 -14.15
CA PHE A 367 -14.80 -15.41 -14.45
C PHE A 367 -15.85 -15.75 -13.36
N GLU A 368 -15.90 -17.01 -12.93
CA GLU A 368 -16.83 -17.50 -11.89
C GLU A 368 -16.57 -16.83 -10.54
N GLU A 369 -15.30 -16.75 -10.12
CA GLU A 369 -14.91 -16.08 -8.87
C GLU A 369 -15.33 -14.61 -8.86
N ARG A 370 -15.20 -13.93 -10.01
CA ARG A 370 -15.64 -12.54 -10.17
C ARG A 370 -17.15 -12.41 -10.10
N ALA A 371 -17.89 -13.27 -10.79
CA ALA A 371 -19.35 -13.27 -10.77
C ALA A 371 -19.88 -13.50 -9.35
N ALA A 372 -19.31 -14.45 -8.60
CA ALA A 372 -19.67 -14.72 -7.22
C ALA A 372 -19.40 -13.51 -6.29
N TYR A 373 -18.26 -12.84 -6.47
CA TYR A 373 -17.94 -11.64 -5.71
C TYR A 373 -18.90 -10.47 -6.01
N ASP A 374 -19.23 -10.25 -7.27
CA ASP A 374 -20.09 -9.14 -7.68
C ASP A 374 -21.55 -9.35 -7.25
N ALA A 375 -22.01 -10.61 -7.21
CA ALA A 375 -23.32 -11.01 -6.69
C ALA A 375 -23.45 -10.85 -5.16
N ALA A 376 -22.34 -10.87 -4.41
CA ALA A 376 -22.36 -10.72 -2.96
C ALA A 376 -22.74 -9.29 -2.53
N SER A 377 -23.54 -9.19 -1.46
CA SER A 377 -23.91 -7.89 -0.89
C SER A 377 -22.68 -7.14 -0.36
N PRO A 378 -22.68 -5.79 -0.27
CA PRO A 378 -21.52 -5.03 0.18
C PRO A 378 -20.95 -5.45 1.55
N GLY A 379 -21.77 -6.00 2.44
CA GLY A 379 -21.36 -6.50 3.74
C GLY A 379 -20.67 -7.88 3.69
N GLU A 380 -21.02 -8.70 2.70
CA GLU A 380 -20.55 -10.09 2.57
C GLU A 380 -19.36 -10.23 1.61
N ARG A 381 -19.11 -9.22 0.76
CA ARG A 381 -18.00 -9.19 -0.21
C ARG A 381 -16.63 -9.50 0.39
N ALA A 382 -16.39 -9.18 1.66
CA ALA A 382 -15.13 -9.52 2.31
C ALA A 382 -14.93 -11.03 2.46
N GLY A 383 -16.01 -11.77 2.77
CA GLY A 383 -16.00 -13.24 2.84
C GLY A 383 -16.05 -13.91 1.47
N ALA A 384 -16.67 -13.26 0.48
CA ALA A 384 -16.70 -13.74 -0.91
C ALA A 384 -15.38 -13.51 -1.66
N TRP A 385 -14.33 -12.97 -1.03
CA TRP A 385 -13.04 -12.74 -1.69
C TRP A 385 -12.34 -14.08 -1.96
N PRO A 386 -12.03 -14.43 -3.23
CA PRO A 386 -11.41 -15.71 -3.55
C PRO A 386 -10.06 -15.92 -2.85
N ARG A 387 -9.82 -17.13 -2.35
CA ARG A 387 -8.58 -17.53 -1.68
C ARG A 387 -7.88 -18.65 -2.44
N ALA A 388 -6.56 -18.69 -2.34
CA ALA A 388 -5.72 -19.71 -2.96
C ALA A 388 -4.56 -20.09 -2.03
N PRO A 389 -3.98 -21.29 -2.18
CA PRO A 389 -2.87 -21.74 -1.36
C PRO A 389 -1.59 -20.96 -1.69
N TYR A 390 -0.99 -20.35 -0.67
CA TYR A 390 0.29 -19.66 -0.74
C TYR A 390 1.25 -20.23 0.30
N PHE A 391 2.47 -20.54 -0.13
CA PHE A 391 3.52 -20.97 0.77
C PHE A 391 4.03 -19.82 1.63
N LEU A 392 3.92 -19.97 2.95
CA LEU A 392 4.41 -19.00 3.91
C LEU A 392 5.90 -19.22 4.21
N ALA A 393 6.22 -20.38 4.78
CA ALA A 393 7.55 -20.81 5.21
C ALA A 393 7.51 -22.31 5.59
N PRO A 394 8.66 -22.98 5.79
CA PRO A 394 8.69 -24.25 6.51
C PRO A 394 8.10 -24.06 7.91
N GLU A 395 7.40 -25.05 8.46
CA GLU A 395 6.69 -24.91 9.75
C GLU A 395 7.62 -24.43 10.88
N ALA A 396 8.81 -25.03 10.99
CA ALA A 396 9.83 -24.63 11.97
C ALA A 396 10.35 -23.19 11.77
N GLY A 397 10.18 -22.63 10.58
CA GLY A 397 10.58 -21.26 10.22
C GLY A 397 9.46 -20.23 10.30
N VAL A 398 8.24 -20.60 10.72
CA VAL A 398 7.11 -19.67 10.86
C VAL A 398 7.30 -18.80 12.09
N VAL A 399 7.75 -17.56 11.88
CA VAL A 399 7.95 -16.59 12.96
C VAL A 399 6.66 -15.91 13.39
N VAL A 400 5.81 -15.52 12.43
CA VAL A 400 4.50 -14.90 12.67
C VAL A 400 3.48 -15.56 11.77
N HIS A 401 2.45 -16.16 12.37
CA HIS A 401 1.32 -16.71 11.63
C HIS A 401 0.26 -15.62 11.40
N PRO A 402 -0.05 -15.23 10.14
CA PRO A 402 -0.94 -14.11 9.85
C PRO A 402 -2.36 -14.25 10.40
N GLU A 403 -2.85 -15.47 10.60
CA GLU A 403 -4.20 -15.71 11.12
C GLU A 403 -4.28 -15.51 12.65
N HIS A 404 -3.15 -15.63 13.36
CA HIS A 404 -3.09 -15.57 14.84
C HIS A 404 -2.70 -14.18 15.39
N ARG A 405 -2.56 -13.19 14.51
CA ARG A 405 -2.18 -11.82 14.86
C ARG A 405 -3.17 -10.83 14.26
N ARG A 406 -3.43 -9.76 15.02
CA ARG A 406 -4.33 -8.68 14.62
C ARG A 406 -3.68 -7.32 14.86
N ILE A 407 -4.04 -6.35 14.03
CA ILE A 407 -3.76 -4.93 14.23
C ILE A 407 -5.09 -4.20 14.20
N ALA A 408 -5.40 -3.41 15.24
CA ALA A 408 -6.70 -2.77 15.44
C ALA A 408 -7.87 -3.77 15.30
N GLY A 409 -7.74 -4.96 15.89
CA GLY A 409 -8.72 -6.06 15.80
C GLY A 409 -8.83 -6.75 14.43
N VAL A 410 -8.12 -6.29 13.39
CA VAL A 410 -8.14 -6.89 12.04
C VAL A 410 -7.02 -7.91 11.89
N SER A 411 -7.34 -9.14 11.47
CA SER A 411 -6.34 -10.19 11.20
C SER A 411 -5.32 -9.78 10.14
N LEU A 412 -4.05 -10.12 10.33
CA LEU A 412 -3.00 -9.85 9.33
C LEU A 412 -3.25 -10.56 7.99
N ALA A 413 -3.95 -11.69 8.01
CA ALA A 413 -4.34 -12.43 6.81
C ALA A 413 -5.35 -11.65 5.94
N ASP A 414 -6.22 -10.86 6.57
CA ASP A 414 -7.29 -10.09 5.93
C ASP A 414 -7.06 -8.58 5.96
N TYR A 415 -5.84 -8.15 6.32
CA TYR A 415 -5.48 -6.76 6.51
C TYR A 415 -5.84 -5.91 5.29
N THR A 416 -6.68 -4.88 5.51
CA THR A 416 -6.85 -3.79 4.56
C THR A 416 -6.67 -2.45 5.27
N VAL A 417 -6.03 -1.49 4.59
CA VAL A 417 -5.84 -0.13 5.11
C VAL A 417 -7.17 0.51 5.47
N ARG A 418 -8.22 0.22 4.70
CA ARG A 418 -9.57 0.75 4.92
C ARG A 418 -10.14 0.25 6.25
N ASP A 419 -10.05 -1.04 6.53
CA ASP A 419 -10.69 -1.66 7.69
C ASP A 419 -9.92 -1.32 8.97
N VAL A 420 -8.59 -1.34 8.91
CA VAL A 420 -7.74 -0.91 10.04
C VAL A 420 -7.92 0.56 10.35
N ARG A 421 -7.94 1.43 9.34
CA ARG A 421 -8.24 2.86 9.56
C ARG A 421 -9.60 3.04 10.24
N ARG A 422 -10.63 2.33 9.78
CA ARG A 422 -11.98 2.40 10.39
C ARG A 422 -11.97 1.94 11.84
N ALA A 423 -11.26 0.85 12.13
CA ALA A 423 -11.13 0.35 13.49
C ALA A 423 -10.42 1.35 14.41
N ILE A 424 -9.31 1.94 13.96
CA ILE A 424 -8.58 2.98 14.72
C ILE A 424 -9.47 4.21 14.96
N THR A 425 -10.16 4.71 13.92
CA THR A 425 -11.05 5.86 14.06
C THR A 425 -12.23 5.57 15.01
N ALA A 426 -12.81 4.37 14.96
CA ALA A 426 -13.90 3.98 15.85
C ALA A 426 -13.44 3.78 17.31
N ALA A 427 -12.18 3.37 17.52
CA ALA A 427 -11.59 3.21 18.84
C ALA A 427 -11.09 4.53 19.46
N ASN A 428 -11.21 5.66 18.76
CA ASN A 428 -10.77 6.95 19.28
C ASN A 428 -11.62 7.34 20.50
N PRO A 429 -11.03 7.47 21.72
CA PRO A 429 -11.78 7.77 22.93
C PRO A 429 -12.40 9.18 22.93
N ALA A 430 -11.92 10.07 22.06
CA ALA A 430 -12.50 11.40 21.88
C ALA A 430 -13.74 11.41 20.98
N ALA A 431 -14.03 10.31 20.27
CA ALA A 431 -15.28 10.16 19.53
C ALA A 431 -16.44 9.98 20.52
N PRO A 432 -17.57 10.69 20.32
CA PRO A 432 -18.73 10.46 21.16
C PRO A 432 -19.20 9.00 21.02
N PRO A 433 -19.77 8.40 22.08
CA PRO A 433 -20.39 7.08 21.97
C PRO A 433 -21.38 7.11 20.80
N ALA A 434 -21.37 6.05 19.99
CA ALA A 434 -22.22 5.95 18.80
C ALA A 434 -23.64 6.40 19.18
N PRO A 435 -24.22 7.39 18.47
CA PRO A 435 -25.54 7.85 18.83
C PRO A 435 -26.47 6.64 18.78
N ALA A 436 -27.18 6.38 19.89
CA ALA A 436 -28.37 5.55 19.83
C ALA A 436 -29.17 6.13 18.67
N ARG A 437 -29.43 5.32 17.63
CA ARG A 437 -30.18 5.75 16.44
C ARG A 437 -31.27 6.69 16.94
N PRO A 438 -31.38 7.94 16.46
CA PRO A 438 -32.56 8.72 16.79
C PRO A 438 -33.72 7.82 16.41
N ALA A 439 -34.52 7.42 17.41
CA ALA A 439 -35.77 6.71 17.16
C ALA A 439 -36.41 7.51 16.05
N ALA A 440 -36.64 6.88 14.90
CA ALA A 440 -37.11 7.57 13.70
C ALA A 440 -38.20 8.53 14.18
N MET A 441 -37.95 9.85 14.05
CA MET A 441 -38.90 10.85 14.51
C MET A 441 -40.25 10.41 13.97
N PRO A 442 -41.27 10.17 14.83
CA PRO A 442 -42.56 9.73 14.35
C PRO A 442 -42.96 10.71 13.25
N CYS A 443 -43.17 10.21 12.03
CA CYS A 443 -43.71 11.04 10.97
C CYS A 443 -44.93 11.73 11.57
N PRO A 444 -45.03 13.07 11.55
CA PRO A 444 -46.25 13.72 11.98
C PRO A 444 -47.38 13.08 11.17
N ALA A 445 -48.39 12.57 11.89
CA ALA A 445 -49.53 11.93 11.27
C ALA A 445 -50.07 12.90 10.19
N PRO A 446 -50.41 12.40 8.99
CA PRO A 446 -50.95 13.26 7.95
C PRO A 446 -52.17 13.96 8.53
N THR A 447 -52.08 15.28 8.68
CA THR A 447 -53.22 16.12 9.04
C THR A 447 -54.27 15.85 7.99
N GLN A 448 -55.39 15.27 8.39
CA GLN A 448 -56.57 15.15 7.52
C GLN A 448 -57.02 16.58 7.18
N GLN A 449 -56.52 17.12 6.07
CA GLN A 449 -57.20 18.20 5.39
C GLN A 449 -58.37 17.56 4.64
N ALA A 450 -59.56 17.89 5.13
CA ALA A 450 -60.82 17.70 4.44
C ALA A 450 -60.72 18.27 3.01
N GLY A 451 -61.46 17.64 2.11
CA GLY A 451 -61.25 17.70 0.67
C GLY A 451 -61.32 19.09 0.06
N ASP A 452 -60.51 19.27 -0.97
CA ASP A 452 -61.00 19.80 -2.24
C ASP A 452 -60.21 19.16 -3.37
N SER A 453 -60.93 18.41 -4.20
CA SER A 453 -60.43 17.71 -5.38
C SER A 453 -60.24 18.70 -6.53
N GLY A 454 -58.99 18.98 -6.89
CA GLY A 454 -58.59 19.62 -8.14
C GLY A 454 -57.37 18.90 -8.72
N PRO A 455 -57.26 18.73 -10.05
CA PRO A 455 -56.26 17.86 -10.65
C PRO A 455 -54.84 18.47 -10.53
N GLN A 456 -53.94 17.78 -9.84
CA GLN A 456 -52.51 18.08 -9.84
C GLN A 456 -51.88 17.68 -11.19
N PRO A 457 -50.99 18.49 -11.79
CA PRO A 457 -50.20 18.08 -12.94
C PRO A 457 -49.03 17.18 -12.52
N ALA A 458 -48.79 16.13 -13.31
CA ALA A 458 -47.73 15.15 -13.11
C ALA A 458 -46.31 15.78 -13.17
N ALA A 459 -45.67 15.94 -12.02
CA ALA A 459 -44.28 16.38 -11.89
C ALA A 459 -43.29 15.20 -11.78
N GLN A 460 -43.47 14.16 -12.61
CA GLN A 460 -42.52 13.03 -12.71
C GLN A 460 -41.86 12.89 -14.10
N SER A 461 -42.15 13.79 -15.06
CA SER A 461 -41.66 13.62 -16.45
C SER A 461 -40.39 14.39 -16.81
N ARG A 462 -39.86 15.31 -15.98
CA ARG A 462 -38.74 16.21 -16.38
C ARG A 462 -37.33 15.78 -15.95
N LEU A 463 -37.20 14.71 -15.19
CA LEU A 463 -35.90 14.12 -14.84
C LEU A 463 -35.48 13.03 -15.84
N ALA A 464 -36.44 12.28 -16.39
CA ALA A 464 -36.16 11.23 -17.38
C ALA A 464 -35.78 11.80 -18.77
N GLU A 465 -36.34 12.94 -19.19
CA GLU A 465 -35.96 13.58 -20.47
C GLU A 465 -34.59 14.27 -20.42
N ARG A 466 -34.11 14.70 -19.23
CA ARG A 466 -32.79 15.34 -19.08
C ARG A 466 -31.62 14.37 -18.97
N GLU A 467 -31.87 13.11 -18.62
CA GLU A 467 -30.85 12.05 -18.64
C GLU A 467 -30.60 11.51 -20.07
N ALA A 468 -31.56 11.63 -20.99
CA ALA A 468 -31.38 11.25 -22.40
C ALA A 468 -30.51 12.26 -23.18
N ASP A 469 -30.66 13.56 -22.93
CA ASP A 469 -29.88 14.61 -23.61
C ASP A 469 -28.42 14.71 -23.13
N GLY A 470 -28.12 14.25 -21.91
CA GLY A 470 -26.76 14.20 -21.38
C GLY A 470 -25.88 13.08 -21.98
N VAL A 471 -26.51 12.03 -22.53
CA VAL A 471 -25.80 10.89 -23.12
C VAL A 471 -25.43 11.14 -24.58
N ALA A 472 -26.16 11.98 -25.32
CA ALA A 472 -25.83 12.36 -26.69
C ALA A 472 -24.68 13.39 -26.80
N ALA A 473 -24.48 14.24 -25.77
CA ALA A 473 -23.42 15.25 -25.76
C ALA A 473 -22.02 14.69 -25.40
N CYS A 474 -21.95 13.53 -24.73
CA CYS A 474 -20.68 12.89 -24.36
C CYS A 474 -20.11 11.95 -25.44
N SER A 475 -20.88 11.66 -26.51
CA SER A 475 -20.44 10.85 -27.66
C SER A 475 -19.87 11.67 -28.83
N GLY A 476 -19.82 13.00 -28.74
CA GLY A 476 -19.33 13.90 -29.80
C GLY A 476 -17.94 14.51 -29.57
N ALA A 477 -17.24 14.18 -28.47
CA ALA A 477 -15.96 14.79 -28.10
C ALA A 477 -14.80 13.77 -28.02
N ALA A 478 -14.83 12.74 -28.89
CA ALA A 478 -13.77 11.73 -29.01
C ALA A 478 -13.07 11.70 -30.38
N ASP A 479 -13.43 12.57 -31.32
CA ASP A 479 -12.80 12.65 -32.65
C ASP A 479 -12.35 14.09 -32.96
N HIS A 480 -11.16 14.48 -32.48
CA HIS A 480 -10.25 15.43 -33.15
C HIS A 480 -8.99 15.65 -32.30
N HIS A 481 -7.90 14.93 -32.62
CA HIS A 481 -6.57 15.52 -32.89
C HIS A 481 -5.53 14.42 -33.12
N GLY A 482 -5.41 14.01 -34.38
CA GLY A 482 -4.25 13.33 -34.93
C GLY A 482 -4.09 13.71 -36.40
N GLY A 483 -2.95 14.29 -36.76
CA GLY A 483 -2.44 14.32 -38.14
C GLY A 483 -2.38 15.69 -38.85
N ALA A 484 -1.17 16.25 -38.91
CA ALA A 484 -0.61 16.99 -40.05
C ALA A 484 0.92 17.08 -39.82
N ALA A 485 1.75 16.24 -40.43
CA ALA A 485 2.29 16.31 -41.79
C ALA A 485 3.39 17.38 -41.94
N PHE A 486 4.62 16.87 -42.19
CA PHE A 486 5.81 17.57 -42.67
C PHE A 486 5.58 18.25 -44.04
N PRO A 487 6.37 19.28 -44.38
CA PRO A 487 6.70 19.56 -45.77
C PRO A 487 8.21 19.38 -46.06
N GLN A 488 8.42 18.59 -47.12
CA GLN A 488 9.52 18.52 -48.12
C GLN A 488 10.99 18.50 -47.69
#